data_AF-A0A7J3CUQ7-F1
#
_entry.id   AF-A0A7J3CUQ7-F1
#
_cell.length_a   1.000
_cell.length_b   1.000
_cell.length_c   1.000
_cell.angle_alpha   90.00
_cell.angle_beta   90.00
_cell.angle_gamma   90.00
#
_symmetry.space_group_name_H-M   'P 1'
#
loop_
_entity.id
_entity.type
_entity.pdbx_description
1 polymer ?
#
loop_
_entity_poly.entity_id
_entity_poly.type
_entity_poly.pdbx_seq_one_letter_code
_entity_poly.pdbx_strand_id
1 'polypeptide(L)'
;NERRKAAGLLPANIILTRDAGTTLPPIKKLEGKWLGIAYMPLEIGISKLLGMDIATFPYPSLESADIYANLNTALGKAANFAKAIITKNLKRFDYFYVHFKETDVPGHDNRPREKVKMIELLDNNFFSFLRNLALKYEIKLILTADHATPCVLRSHSADAVPLLFYSGEQKASEARFTEKSAKQGKLGTIYGKDVLKLIYHG
;
A
#
# COMPACT_ATOMS: atom_id res chain seq x y z
N ASN A 1 21.21 24.27 13.96
CA ASN A 1 20.92 25.58 13.33
C ASN A 1 22.17 26.36 12.98
N GLU A 2 23.17 26.47 13.87
CA GLU A 2 24.41 27.20 13.56
C GLU A 2 25.14 26.70 12.29
N ARG A 3 25.32 25.37 12.12
CA ARG A 3 25.89 24.81 10.86
C ARG A 3 25.09 25.17 9.60
N ARG A 4 23.75 25.24 9.69
CA ARG A 4 22.88 25.60 8.54
C ARG A 4 23.05 27.07 8.17
N LYS A 5 23.04 27.96 9.17
CA LYS A 5 23.29 29.41 8.98
C LYS A 5 24.66 29.66 8.36
N ALA A 6 25.71 29.01 8.88
CA ALA A 6 27.06 29.11 8.34
C ALA A 6 27.16 28.66 6.87
N ALA A 7 26.30 27.74 6.44
CA ALA A 7 26.20 27.25 5.07
C ALA A 7 25.18 28.02 4.20
N GLY A 8 24.61 29.13 4.67
CA GLY A 8 23.60 29.90 3.93
C GLY A 8 22.21 29.24 3.84
N LEU A 9 21.97 28.16 4.58
CA LEU A 9 20.70 27.44 4.62
C LEU A 9 19.77 28.01 5.71
N LEU A 10 18.46 28.05 5.42
CA LEU A 10 17.44 28.46 6.39
C LEU A 10 17.51 27.60 7.68
N PRO A 11 17.54 28.19 8.89
CA PRO A 11 17.52 27.42 10.13
C PRO A 11 16.19 26.66 10.29
N ALA A 12 16.24 25.46 10.86
CA ALA A 12 15.06 24.71 11.28
C ALA A 12 14.76 25.07 12.74
N ASN A 13 14.18 26.25 12.98
CA ASN A 13 13.94 26.82 14.31
C ASN A 13 12.44 27.00 14.64
N ILE A 14 11.56 26.41 13.83
CA ILE A 14 10.11 26.40 14.03
C ILE A 14 9.67 24.94 14.14
N ILE A 15 8.79 24.66 15.10
CA ILE A 15 8.08 23.38 15.19
C ILE A 15 6.67 23.62 14.64
N LEU A 16 6.35 22.99 13.51
CA LEU A 16 5.00 23.00 12.94
C LEU A 16 4.23 21.79 13.46
N THR A 17 3.19 22.04 14.25
CA THR A 17 2.27 21.00 14.74
C THR A 17 0.95 21.07 13.97
N ARG A 18 0.33 19.93 13.73
CA ARG A 18 -0.99 19.80 13.07
C ARG A 18 -1.61 18.45 13.43
N ASP A 19 -2.91 18.31 13.16
CA ASP A 19 -3.65 17.04 13.22
C ASP A 19 -3.50 16.29 14.57
N ALA A 20 -3.69 17.00 15.68
CA ALA A 20 -3.57 16.41 17.01
C ALA A 20 -4.67 15.35 17.25
N GLY A 21 -4.24 14.13 17.59
CA GLY A 21 -5.13 13.06 18.07
C GLY A 21 -5.08 12.99 19.60
N THR A 22 -6.23 13.13 20.26
CA THR A 22 -6.33 13.11 21.73
C THR A 22 -6.77 11.75 22.28
N THR A 23 -7.41 10.93 21.44
CA THR A 23 -7.96 9.63 21.82
C THR A 23 -7.76 8.63 20.69
N LEU A 24 -7.52 7.37 21.03
CA LEU A 24 -7.55 6.30 20.04
C LEU A 24 -8.98 6.14 19.50
N PRO A 25 -9.16 5.98 18.18
CA PRO A 25 -10.49 5.77 17.62
C PRO A 25 -11.04 4.41 18.11
N PRO A 26 -12.35 4.34 18.42
CA PRO A 26 -12.98 3.11 18.88
C PRO A 26 -13.10 2.12 17.72
N ILE A 27 -12.16 1.19 17.61
CA ILE A 27 -12.14 0.17 16.56
C ILE A 27 -12.06 -1.23 17.17
N LYS A 28 -12.84 -2.16 16.62
CA LYS A 28 -12.72 -3.58 16.96
C LYS A 28 -11.47 -4.14 16.29
N LYS A 29 -10.67 -4.90 17.04
CA LYS A 29 -9.53 -5.63 16.48
C LYS A 29 -10.02 -6.66 15.45
N LEU A 30 -9.17 -6.94 14.47
CA LEU A 30 -9.47 -7.97 13.48
C LEU A 30 -9.43 -9.35 14.10
N GLU A 31 -10.25 -10.26 13.57
CA GLU A 31 -10.28 -11.66 13.97
C GLU A 31 -9.24 -12.46 13.16
N GLY A 32 -8.62 -13.45 13.80
CA GLY A 32 -7.53 -14.24 13.24
C GLY A 32 -6.14 -13.64 13.44
N LYS A 33 -5.10 -14.34 12.97
CA LYS A 33 -3.70 -13.91 13.08
C LYS A 33 -3.32 -13.08 11.86
N TRP A 34 -3.27 -11.76 12.03
CA TRP A 34 -2.88 -10.83 10.99
C TRP A 34 -1.41 -10.42 11.10
N LEU A 35 -0.72 -10.37 9.96
CA LEU A 35 0.59 -9.73 9.83
C LEU A 35 0.51 -8.51 8.91
N GLY A 36 0.69 -7.32 9.47
CA GLY A 36 0.84 -6.07 8.74
C GLY A 36 2.28 -5.89 8.25
N ILE A 37 2.46 -5.78 6.95
CA ILE A 37 3.73 -5.49 6.28
C ILE A 37 3.71 -4.02 5.88
N ALA A 38 4.26 -3.18 6.76
CA ALA A 38 4.22 -1.73 6.62
C ALA A 38 5.49 -1.08 7.19
N TYR A 39 5.89 0.04 6.58
CA TYR A 39 7.10 0.79 6.91
C TYR A 39 6.85 2.29 7.11
N MET A 40 5.67 2.76 6.72
CA MET A 40 5.23 4.12 6.96
C MET A 40 4.59 4.23 8.35
N PRO A 41 4.88 5.29 9.14
CA PRO A 41 4.41 5.41 10.51
C PRO A 41 2.89 5.33 10.67
N LEU A 42 2.12 5.87 9.71
CA LEU A 42 0.66 5.86 9.74
C LEU A 42 0.12 4.43 9.65
N GLU A 43 0.56 3.65 8.67
CA GLU A 43 0.11 2.28 8.43
C GLU A 43 0.59 1.33 9.53
N ILE A 44 1.76 1.58 10.12
CA ILE A 44 2.22 0.91 11.34
C ILE A 44 1.23 1.21 12.49
N GLY A 45 0.82 2.46 12.67
CA GLY A 45 -0.16 2.86 13.68
C GLY A 45 -1.51 2.15 13.51
N ILE A 46 -2.03 2.11 12.27
CA ILE A 46 -3.27 1.41 11.93
C ILE A 46 -3.14 -0.09 12.22
N SER A 47 -2.03 -0.71 11.83
CA SER A 47 -1.78 -2.15 12.08
C SER A 47 -1.78 -2.47 13.58
N LYS A 48 -1.14 -1.64 14.41
CA LYS A 48 -1.15 -1.79 15.87
C LYS A 48 -2.56 -1.67 16.44
N LEU A 49 -3.28 -0.65 16.00
CA LEU A 49 -4.63 -0.36 16.47
C LEU A 49 -5.59 -1.52 16.15
N LEU A 50 -5.45 -2.14 14.98
CA LEU A 50 -6.24 -3.29 14.55
C LEU A 50 -5.80 -4.63 15.17
N GLY A 51 -4.72 -4.64 15.96
CA GLY A 51 -4.22 -5.83 16.65
C GLY A 51 -3.39 -6.77 15.77
N MET A 52 -2.78 -6.27 14.69
CA MET A 52 -1.89 -7.05 13.84
C MET A 52 -0.49 -7.17 14.44
N ASP A 53 0.18 -8.29 14.20
CA ASP A 53 1.64 -8.33 14.28
C ASP A 53 2.23 -7.49 13.14
N ILE A 54 3.45 -6.99 13.30
CA ILE A 54 4.03 -6.04 12.34
C ILE A 54 5.39 -6.52 11.87
N ALA A 55 5.54 -6.62 10.55
CA ALA A 55 6.82 -6.72 9.88
C ALA A 55 7.15 -5.39 9.21
N THR A 56 8.28 -4.82 9.60
CA THR A 56 8.74 -3.52 9.10
C THR A 56 10.23 -3.55 8.78
N PHE A 57 10.68 -2.59 7.97
CA PHE A 57 12.09 -2.40 7.67
C PHE A 57 12.44 -0.90 7.72
N PRO A 58 13.71 -0.54 7.98
CA PRO A 58 14.13 0.86 7.92
C PRO A 58 13.94 1.42 6.52
N TYR A 59 13.07 2.42 6.38
CA TYR A 59 12.85 3.06 5.09
C TYR A 59 14.15 3.73 4.59
N PRO A 60 14.51 3.61 3.30
CA PRO A 60 15.78 4.13 2.81
C PRO A 60 15.84 5.66 2.96
N SER A 61 16.99 6.15 3.44
CA SER A 61 17.28 7.59 3.42
C SER A 61 17.37 8.10 1.99
N LEU A 62 17.15 9.41 1.82
CA LEU A 62 17.41 10.08 0.56
C LEU A 62 18.94 10.10 0.30
N GLU A 63 19.36 9.51 -0.81
CA GLU A 63 20.79 9.34 -1.16
C GLU A 63 21.25 10.38 -2.21
N SER A 64 20.31 10.97 -2.94
CA SER A 64 20.58 11.99 -3.96
C SER A 64 19.44 13.03 -4.03
N ALA A 65 19.64 14.09 -4.80
CA ALA A 65 18.56 15.05 -5.09
C ALA A 65 17.44 14.44 -5.97
N ASP A 66 17.67 13.27 -6.58
CA ASP A 66 16.65 12.55 -7.35
C ASP A 66 15.73 11.74 -6.43
N ILE A 67 14.65 12.39 -6.02
CA ILE A 67 13.60 11.80 -5.18
C ILE A 67 13.00 10.55 -5.84
N TYR A 68 12.85 10.53 -7.17
CA TYR A 68 12.19 9.43 -7.87
C TYR A 68 13.10 8.20 -7.97
N ALA A 69 14.41 8.38 -8.12
CA ALA A 69 15.36 7.27 -7.99
C ALA A 69 15.29 6.62 -6.60
N ASN A 70 15.21 7.44 -5.55
CA ASN A 70 15.05 6.95 -4.18
C ASN A 70 13.71 6.25 -3.94
N LEU A 71 12.60 6.79 -4.46
CA LEU A 71 11.28 6.15 -4.37
C LEU A 71 11.23 4.80 -5.10
N ASN A 72 11.78 4.71 -6.31
CA ASN A 72 11.84 3.44 -7.04
C ASN A 72 12.68 2.39 -6.28
N THR A 73 13.80 2.80 -5.70
CA THR A 73 14.64 1.94 -4.86
C THR A 73 13.89 1.47 -3.61
N ALA A 74 13.17 2.38 -2.94
CA ALA A 74 12.38 2.06 -1.77
C ALA A 74 11.23 1.10 -2.09
N LEU A 75 10.50 1.33 -3.18
CA LEU A 75 9.41 0.46 -3.64
C LEU A 75 9.93 -0.95 -3.96
N GLY A 76 11.08 -1.08 -4.63
CA GLY A 76 11.71 -2.37 -4.90
C GLY A 76 12.13 -3.10 -3.62
N LYS A 77 12.70 -2.39 -2.65
CA LYS A 77 13.04 -2.94 -1.31
C LYS A 77 11.78 -3.38 -0.56
N ALA A 78 10.72 -2.57 -0.56
CA ALA A 78 9.45 -2.88 0.06
C ALA A 78 8.81 -4.15 -0.55
N ALA A 79 8.78 -4.25 -1.89
CA ALA A 79 8.26 -5.41 -2.60
C ALA A 79 9.05 -6.68 -2.24
N ASN A 80 10.38 -6.62 -2.26
CA ASN A 80 11.23 -7.76 -1.92
C ASN A 80 11.10 -8.17 -0.45
N PHE A 81 11.01 -7.20 0.45
CA PHE A 81 10.76 -7.44 1.87
C PHE A 81 9.41 -8.14 2.07
N ALA A 82 8.33 -7.63 1.47
CA ALA A 82 7.00 -8.24 1.57
C ALA A 82 7.01 -9.69 1.08
N LYS A 83 7.65 -9.99 -0.06
CA LYS A 83 7.79 -11.35 -0.59
C LYS A 83 8.47 -12.29 0.42
N ALA A 84 9.58 -11.86 1.00
CA ALA A 84 10.34 -12.65 1.97
C ALA A 84 9.53 -12.90 3.25
N ILE A 85 8.86 -11.86 3.75
CA ILE A 85 8.04 -11.95 4.98
C ILE A 85 6.84 -12.86 4.78
N ILE A 86 6.10 -12.71 3.68
CA ILE A 86 4.95 -13.58 3.37
C ILE A 86 5.41 -15.03 3.34
N THR A 87 6.41 -15.34 2.51
CA THR A 87 6.93 -16.71 2.31
C THR A 87 7.35 -17.36 3.63
N LYS A 88 8.05 -16.62 4.50
CA LYS A 88 8.53 -17.14 5.79
C LYS A 88 7.40 -17.42 6.79
N ASN A 89 6.25 -16.76 6.64
CA ASN A 89 5.22 -16.71 7.67
C ASN A 89 3.87 -17.32 7.25
N LEU A 90 3.76 -17.93 6.06
CA LEU A 90 2.54 -18.58 5.55
C LEU A 90 1.90 -19.59 6.52
N LYS A 91 2.69 -20.27 7.35
CA LYS A 91 2.19 -21.26 8.34
C LYS A 91 1.84 -20.64 9.70
N ARG A 92 2.13 -19.36 9.92
CA ARG A 92 2.04 -18.70 11.23
C ARG A 92 0.86 -17.73 11.32
N PHE A 93 0.47 -17.16 10.19
CA PHE A 93 -0.58 -16.15 10.08
C PHE A 93 -1.63 -16.58 9.09
N ASP A 94 -2.87 -16.18 9.37
CA ASP A 94 -4.03 -16.47 8.54
C ASP A 94 -4.19 -15.38 7.45
N TYR A 95 -3.76 -14.15 7.76
CA TYR A 95 -3.95 -12.99 6.91
C TYR A 95 -2.70 -12.10 6.83
N PHE A 96 -2.49 -11.50 5.67
CA PHE A 96 -1.41 -10.55 5.41
C PHE A 96 -2.00 -9.24 4.89
N TYR A 97 -1.69 -8.14 5.55
CA TYR A 97 -1.96 -6.79 5.06
C TYR A 97 -0.66 -6.19 4.52
N VAL A 98 -0.64 -5.78 3.25
CA VAL A 98 0.57 -5.24 2.59
C VAL A 98 0.26 -3.88 2.01
N HIS A 99 1.07 -2.88 2.32
CA HIS A 99 0.88 -1.52 1.85
C HIS A 99 2.13 -0.98 1.15
N PHE A 100 1.94 -0.35 -0.01
CA PHE A 100 2.98 0.35 -0.76
C PHE A 100 2.60 1.82 -0.91
N LYS A 101 3.44 2.73 -0.44
CA LYS A 101 3.12 4.18 -0.38
C LYS A 101 3.58 4.95 -1.61
N GLU A 102 4.61 4.45 -2.29
CA GLU A 102 5.41 5.19 -3.26
C GLU A 102 4.61 5.56 -4.52
N THR A 103 3.62 4.73 -4.91
CA THR A 103 2.75 4.95 -6.07
C THR A 103 1.82 6.16 -5.95
N ASP A 104 1.63 6.68 -4.73
CA ASP A 104 0.80 7.85 -4.46
C ASP A 104 1.53 9.18 -4.74
N VAL A 105 2.83 9.24 -4.45
CA VAL A 105 3.68 10.44 -4.60
C VAL A 105 3.62 11.05 -6.02
N PRO A 106 3.78 10.28 -7.12
CA PRO A 106 3.65 10.85 -8.47
C PRO A 106 2.26 11.39 -8.79
N GLY A 107 1.22 10.96 -8.06
CA GLY A 107 -0.11 11.56 -8.15
C GLY A 107 -0.11 13.01 -7.66
N HIS A 108 0.49 13.27 -6.50
CA HIS A 108 0.64 14.62 -5.95
C HIS A 108 1.53 15.54 -6.79
N ASP A 109 2.55 14.99 -7.45
CA ASP A 109 3.48 15.77 -8.27
C ASP A 109 3.03 15.92 -9.74
N ASN A 110 1.86 15.39 -10.12
CA ASN A 110 1.39 15.31 -11.51
C ASN A 110 2.41 14.67 -12.46
N ARG A 111 2.94 13.50 -12.07
CA ARG A 111 3.91 12.72 -12.85
C ARG A 111 3.31 11.38 -13.31
N PRO A 112 2.39 11.37 -14.29
CA PRO A 112 1.69 10.17 -14.71
C PRO A 112 2.63 9.06 -15.19
N ARG A 113 3.72 9.40 -15.90
CA ARG A 113 4.69 8.40 -16.38
C ARG A 113 5.45 7.72 -15.24
N GLU A 114 5.79 8.46 -14.18
CA GLU A 114 6.43 7.87 -13.01
C GLU A 114 5.45 6.99 -12.23
N LYS A 115 4.18 7.40 -12.12
CA LYS A 115 3.12 6.58 -11.52
C LYS A 115 2.97 5.24 -12.25
N VAL A 116 2.94 5.26 -13.58
CA VAL A 116 2.87 4.05 -14.41
C VAL A 116 4.08 3.15 -14.16
N LYS A 117 5.31 3.68 -14.23
CA LYS A 117 6.54 2.91 -13.98
C LYS A 117 6.54 2.20 -12.61
N MET A 118 6.07 2.89 -11.57
CA MET A 118 6.01 2.31 -10.22
C MET A 118 4.97 1.19 -10.11
N ILE A 119 3.81 1.35 -10.77
CA ILE A 119 2.79 0.29 -10.85
C ILE A 119 3.34 -0.91 -11.63
N GLU A 120 4.03 -0.69 -12.75
CA GLU A 120 4.68 -1.74 -13.55
C GLU A 120 5.79 -2.46 -12.76
N LEU A 121 6.54 -1.74 -11.92
CA LEU A 121 7.52 -2.35 -11.02
C LEU A 121 6.86 -3.31 -10.04
N LEU A 122 5.74 -2.90 -9.41
CA LEU A 122 4.97 -3.77 -8.53
C LEU A 122 4.36 -4.96 -9.29
N ASP A 123 3.84 -4.75 -10.50
CA ASP A 123 3.24 -5.81 -11.31
C ASP A 123 4.24 -6.91 -11.66
N ASN A 124 5.41 -6.51 -12.18
CA ASN A 124 6.47 -7.43 -12.58
C ASN A 124 7.15 -8.11 -11.39
N ASN A 125 7.30 -7.43 -10.25
CA ASN A 125 8.03 -7.99 -9.10
C ASN A 125 7.12 -8.67 -8.06
N PHE A 126 6.11 -7.95 -7.59
CA PHE A 126 5.28 -8.33 -6.44
C PHE A 126 4.01 -9.07 -6.85
N PHE A 127 3.20 -8.52 -7.77
CA PHE A 127 1.93 -9.16 -8.15
C PHE A 127 2.15 -10.45 -8.94
N SER A 128 3.17 -10.51 -9.80
CA SER A 128 3.61 -11.74 -10.45
C SER A 128 3.99 -12.83 -9.43
N PHE A 129 4.69 -12.47 -8.34
CA PHE A 129 4.97 -13.38 -7.23
C PHE A 129 3.69 -13.81 -6.51
N LEU A 130 2.80 -12.87 -6.15
CA LEU A 130 1.56 -13.16 -5.45
C LEU A 130 0.65 -14.08 -6.25
N ARG A 131 0.55 -13.89 -7.57
CA ARG A 131 -0.21 -14.78 -8.46
C ARG A 131 0.27 -16.22 -8.34
N ASN A 132 1.59 -16.45 -8.45
CA ASN A 132 2.16 -17.79 -8.36
C ASN A 132 1.96 -18.39 -6.96
N LEU A 133 2.10 -17.56 -5.92
CA LEU A 133 1.90 -17.98 -4.54
C LEU A 133 0.45 -18.38 -4.27
N ALA A 134 -0.50 -17.59 -4.76
CA ALA A 134 -1.92 -17.84 -4.60
C ALA A 134 -2.37 -19.10 -5.31
N LEU A 135 -1.85 -19.38 -6.51
CA LEU A 135 -2.11 -20.65 -7.20
C LEU A 135 -1.50 -21.86 -6.46
N LYS A 136 -0.30 -21.70 -5.89
CA LYS A 136 0.40 -22.80 -5.22
C LYS A 136 -0.20 -23.17 -3.85
N TYR A 137 -0.71 -22.17 -3.12
CA TYR A 137 -1.16 -22.33 -1.74
C TYR A 137 -2.66 -22.01 -1.56
N GLU A 138 -3.41 -21.91 -2.65
CA GLU A 138 -4.86 -21.62 -2.66
C GLU A 138 -5.23 -20.36 -1.83
N ILE A 139 -4.40 -19.32 -1.94
CA ILE A 139 -4.55 -18.08 -1.16
C ILE A 139 -5.56 -17.17 -1.85
N LYS A 140 -6.55 -16.70 -1.08
CA LYS A 140 -7.46 -15.62 -1.51
C LYS A 140 -6.71 -14.29 -1.54
N LEU A 141 -6.86 -13.52 -2.60
CA LEU A 141 -6.23 -12.20 -2.76
C LEU A 141 -7.28 -11.11 -2.85
N ILE A 142 -7.01 -10.00 -2.16
CA ILE A 142 -7.67 -8.72 -2.38
C ILE A 142 -6.60 -7.71 -2.82
N LEU A 143 -6.85 -7.04 -3.94
CA LEU A 143 -6.02 -5.97 -4.45
C LEU A 143 -6.87 -4.74 -4.72
N THR A 144 -6.49 -3.61 -4.13
CA THR A 144 -7.13 -2.29 -4.29
C THR A 144 -6.15 -1.19 -3.91
N ALA A 145 -6.55 0.05 -4.12
CA ALA A 145 -5.98 1.21 -3.42
C ALA A 145 -6.87 1.59 -2.23
N ASP A 146 -6.33 2.37 -1.30
CA ASP A 146 -7.06 2.99 -0.19
C ASP A 146 -7.77 4.27 -0.63
N HIS A 147 -7.20 5.00 -1.60
CA HIS A 147 -7.83 6.15 -2.25
C HIS A 147 -7.32 6.39 -3.68
N ALA A 148 -8.03 7.25 -4.41
CA ALA A 148 -7.60 7.74 -5.71
C ALA A 148 -6.82 9.05 -5.56
N THR A 149 -5.66 9.12 -6.22
CA THR A 149 -4.84 10.34 -6.33
C THR A 149 -4.57 10.65 -7.82
N PRO A 150 -5.52 11.28 -8.52
CA PRO A 150 -5.37 11.62 -9.93
C PRO A 150 -4.27 12.65 -10.14
N CYS A 151 -3.34 12.38 -11.06
CA CYS A 151 -2.20 13.27 -11.35
C CYS A 151 -2.64 14.70 -11.67
N VAL A 152 -3.73 14.84 -12.43
CA VAL A 152 -4.29 16.15 -12.82
C VAL A 152 -4.79 16.96 -11.62
N LEU A 153 -5.23 16.31 -10.54
CA LEU A 153 -5.73 16.98 -9.34
C LEU A 153 -4.64 17.26 -8.32
N ARG A 154 -3.52 16.50 -8.33
CA ARG A 154 -2.42 16.63 -7.36
C ARG A 154 -2.85 16.44 -5.89
N SER A 155 -4.02 15.85 -5.68
CA SER A 155 -4.63 15.62 -4.40
C SER A 155 -5.40 14.31 -4.42
N HIS A 156 -5.78 13.85 -3.23
CA HIS A 156 -6.75 12.78 -3.12
C HIS A 156 -8.10 13.24 -3.70
N SER A 157 -8.87 12.29 -4.20
CA SER A 157 -10.20 12.50 -4.76
C SER A 157 -11.17 11.44 -4.24
N ALA A 158 -12.46 11.68 -4.43
CA ALA A 158 -13.52 10.72 -4.09
C ALA A 158 -13.79 9.70 -5.20
N ASP A 159 -12.97 9.67 -6.26
CA ASP A 159 -13.11 8.70 -7.34
C ASP A 159 -12.98 7.27 -6.80
N ALA A 160 -13.87 6.39 -7.24
CA ALA A 160 -13.81 4.98 -6.86
C ALA A 160 -12.52 4.32 -7.39
N VAL A 161 -11.93 3.47 -6.57
CA VAL A 161 -10.70 2.73 -6.89
C VAL A 161 -11.01 1.31 -7.40
N PRO A 162 -10.19 0.76 -8.30
CA PRO A 162 -10.33 -0.63 -8.75
C PRO A 162 -10.18 -1.62 -7.58
N LEU A 163 -11.08 -2.61 -7.51
CA LEU A 163 -11.02 -3.72 -6.55
C LEU A 163 -11.00 -5.05 -7.29
N LEU A 164 -10.02 -5.88 -6.96
CA LEU A 164 -9.92 -7.27 -7.40
C LEU A 164 -10.05 -8.18 -6.18
N PHE A 165 -10.98 -9.13 -6.25
CA PHE A 165 -11.04 -10.27 -5.33
C PHE A 165 -10.83 -11.55 -6.12
N TYR A 166 -9.85 -12.33 -5.70
CA TYR A 166 -9.52 -13.65 -6.24
C TYR A 166 -9.68 -14.67 -5.12
N SER A 167 -10.59 -15.63 -5.28
CA SER A 167 -10.83 -16.68 -4.26
C SER A 167 -10.21 -18.03 -4.60
N GLY A 168 -9.57 -18.17 -5.77
CA GLY A 168 -8.98 -19.44 -6.23
C GLY A 168 -9.85 -20.22 -7.21
N GLU A 169 -11.16 -19.97 -7.23
CA GLU A 169 -12.12 -20.74 -8.03
C GLU A 169 -12.50 -20.07 -9.36
N GLN A 170 -12.03 -18.84 -9.60
CA GLN A 170 -12.39 -18.08 -10.78
C GLN A 170 -11.64 -18.59 -12.01
N LYS A 171 -12.38 -18.83 -13.11
CA LYS A 171 -11.79 -19.01 -14.43
C LYS A 171 -10.98 -17.77 -14.82
N ALA A 172 -9.85 -17.99 -15.49
CA ALA A 172 -9.05 -16.91 -16.06
C ALA A 172 -9.94 -16.01 -16.93
N SER A 173 -9.88 -14.70 -16.66
CA SER A 173 -10.52 -13.67 -17.47
C SER A 173 -9.45 -12.94 -18.25
N GLU A 174 -9.77 -12.52 -19.48
CA GLU A 174 -8.92 -11.62 -20.26
C GLU A 174 -9.03 -10.16 -19.79
N ALA A 175 -9.87 -9.88 -18.79
CA ALA A 175 -10.05 -8.55 -18.25
C ALA A 175 -8.78 -8.05 -17.55
N ARG A 176 -8.35 -6.83 -17.91
CA ARG A 176 -7.23 -6.13 -17.27
C ARG A 176 -7.68 -5.45 -15.97
N PHE A 177 -6.81 -5.41 -14.96
CA PHE A 177 -7.07 -4.62 -13.74
C PHE A 177 -6.87 -3.13 -14.01
N THR A 178 -7.96 -2.43 -14.30
CA THR A 178 -8.00 -0.98 -14.59
C THR A 178 -9.31 -0.38 -14.07
N GLU A 179 -9.36 0.94 -13.91
CA GLU A 179 -10.58 1.67 -13.52
C GLU A 179 -11.74 1.40 -14.47
N LYS A 180 -11.47 1.31 -15.78
CA LYS A 180 -12.50 1.03 -16.79
C LYS A 180 -13.06 -0.39 -16.65
N SER A 181 -12.19 -1.40 -16.51
CA SER A 181 -12.62 -2.79 -16.35
C SER A 181 -13.35 -3.01 -15.02
N ALA A 182 -12.88 -2.36 -13.93
CA ALA A 182 -13.47 -2.51 -12.61
C ALA A 182 -14.94 -2.07 -12.57
N LYS A 183 -15.32 -1.05 -13.35
CA LYS A 183 -16.73 -0.62 -13.49
C LYS A 183 -17.66 -1.69 -14.06
N GLN A 184 -17.11 -2.70 -14.75
CA GLN A 184 -17.86 -3.81 -15.34
C GLN A 184 -17.78 -5.09 -14.48
N GLY A 185 -17.09 -5.02 -13.33
CA GLY A 185 -16.88 -6.15 -12.44
C GLY A 185 -18.15 -6.59 -11.71
N LYS A 186 -18.27 -7.89 -11.44
CA LYS A 186 -19.44 -8.49 -10.78
C LYS A 186 -19.65 -8.05 -9.33
N LEU A 187 -18.60 -7.55 -8.66
CA LEU A 187 -18.70 -7.01 -7.30
C LEU A 187 -19.51 -5.70 -7.23
N GLY A 188 -19.68 -5.01 -8.37
CA GLY A 188 -20.26 -3.67 -8.40
C GLY A 188 -19.41 -2.68 -7.59
N THR A 189 -20.07 -1.64 -7.06
CA THR A 189 -19.44 -0.66 -6.18
C THR A 189 -19.76 -0.99 -4.73
N ILE A 190 -18.72 -1.19 -3.92
CA ILE A 190 -18.84 -1.44 -2.47
C ILE A 190 -18.03 -0.41 -1.67
N TYR A 191 -18.37 -0.22 -0.40
CA TYR A 191 -17.60 0.65 0.47
C TYR A 191 -16.33 -0.05 0.97
N GLY A 192 -15.27 0.72 1.22
CA GLY A 192 -14.00 0.19 1.75
C GLY A 192 -14.17 -0.63 3.04
N LYS A 193 -15.08 -0.22 3.93
CA LYS A 193 -15.41 -0.95 5.17
C LYS A 193 -16.02 -2.34 4.94
N ASP A 194 -16.55 -2.59 3.75
CA ASP A 194 -17.20 -3.85 3.38
C ASP A 194 -16.24 -4.81 2.65
N VAL A 195 -15.05 -4.35 2.25
CA VAL A 195 -14.07 -5.14 1.48
C VAL A 195 -13.67 -6.41 2.25
N LEU A 196 -13.40 -6.32 3.55
CA LEU A 196 -13.01 -7.49 4.34
C LEU A 196 -14.13 -8.52 4.51
N LYS A 197 -15.41 -8.14 4.31
CA LYS A 197 -16.53 -9.09 4.33
C LYS A 197 -16.43 -10.12 3.21
N LEU A 198 -15.74 -9.81 2.12
CA LEU A 198 -15.46 -10.74 1.02
C LEU A 198 -14.60 -11.93 1.48
N ILE A 199 -13.78 -11.75 2.52
CA ILE A 199 -12.93 -12.80 3.08
C ILE A 199 -13.72 -13.69 4.05
N TYR A 200 -14.61 -13.10 4.84
CA TYR A 200 -15.34 -13.81 5.90
C TYR A 200 -16.61 -14.53 5.43
N HIS A 201 -17.15 -14.15 4.26
CA HIS A 201 -18.44 -14.64 3.76
C HIS A 201 -18.41 -15.19 2.33
N GLY A 202 -17.24 -15.18 1.66
CA GLY A 202 -17.01 -15.81 0.37
C GLY A 202 -15.85 -16.78 0.46
#